data_AF-A0A1Y2I823-F1
#
_entry.id   AF-A0A1Y2I823-F1
#
_cell.length_a   1.000
_cell.length_b   1.000
_cell.length_c   1.000
_cell.angle_alpha   90.00
_cell.angle_beta   90.00
_cell.angle_gamma   90.00
#
_symmetry.space_group_name_H-M   'P 1'
#
loop_
_entity.id
_entity.type
_entity.pdbx_description
1 polymer ?
#
loop_
_entity_poly.entity_id
_entity_poly.type
_entity_poly.pdbx_seq_one_letter_code
_entity_poly.pdbx_strand_id
1 'polypeptide(L)'
;MPPKQPQLGSLAIQAPSLTPKTVHVSPSTCHDISVFKDLMNQYRKLDDTINMRLNRTTAQYRDREREGISGKGDIEEQACAHVWRELVANWSRRKDIVEYCVAVVDQSLDEKRQSLQSAGDDASAQRKAKGILYAEEVKRNQIHNELAVETIIRKRAYEAFRTRCRYFEPPTSDVEARKWWDSV
;
A
#
# COMPACT_ATOMS: atom_id res chain seq x y z
N MET A 1 -27.69 2.42 47.53
CA MET A 1 -27.01 2.07 46.28
C MET A 1 -26.86 3.33 45.44
N PRO A 2 -25.66 3.73 45.01
CA PRO A 2 -25.51 4.88 44.14
C PRO A 2 -26.07 4.55 42.74
N PRO A 3 -26.73 5.50 42.05
CA PRO A 3 -27.26 5.27 40.72
C PRO A 3 -26.10 5.05 39.73
N LYS A 4 -26.20 4.00 38.91
CA LYS A 4 -25.26 3.74 37.81
C LYS A 4 -25.30 4.95 36.86
N GLN A 5 -24.23 5.73 36.83
CA GLN A 5 -24.07 6.78 35.83
C GLN A 5 -24.15 6.15 34.43
N PRO A 6 -24.85 6.79 33.47
CA PRO A 6 -24.87 6.32 32.10
C PRO A 6 -23.44 6.34 31.55
N GLN A 7 -23.03 5.27 30.88
CA GLN A 7 -21.77 5.25 30.15
C GLN A 7 -21.86 6.28 29.00
N LEU A 8 -21.38 7.49 29.27
CA LEU A 8 -21.15 8.51 28.25
C LEU A 8 -19.82 8.20 27.57
N GLY A 9 -19.90 7.36 26.56
CA GLY A 9 -18.80 7.03 25.68
C GLY A 9 -19.31 6.09 24.59
N SER A 10 -19.26 6.53 23.34
CA SER A 10 -19.26 5.57 22.25
C SER A 10 -17.99 4.74 22.41
N LEU A 11 -18.11 3.41 22.49
CA LEU A 11 -17.03 2.51 22.09
C LEU A 11 -16.48 3.12 20.80
N ALA A 12 -15.25 3.63 20.80
CA ALA A 12 -14.71 4.29 19.64
C ALA A 12 -14.72 3.26 18.51
N ILE A 13 -15.72 3.35 17.61
CA ILE A 13 -15.80 2.65 16.33
C ILE A 13 -14.74 3.29 15.44
N GLN A 14 -13.49 3.20 15.86
CA GLN A 14 -12.31 3.72 15.18
C GLN A 14 -11.15 2.75 15.38
N ALA A 15 -11.41 1.47 15.62
CA ALA A 15 -10.51 0.45 15.13
C ALA A 15 -10.84 0.29 13.63
N PRO A 16 -9.96 0.68 12.69
CA PRO A 16 -9.95 -0.08 11.45
C PRO A 16 -9.74 -1.52 11.93
N SER A 17 -10.68 -2.41 11.59
CA SER A 17 -10.45 -3.84 11.70
C SER A 17 -9.24 -4.15 10.83
N LEU A 18 -8.04 -4.03 11.38
CA LEU A 18 -6.79 -4.46 10.80
C LEU A 18 -6.68 -5.98 10.96
N THR A 19 -7.76 -6.72 10.66
CA THR A 19 -7.56 -8.10 10.27
C THR A 19 -6.88 -8.01 8.91
N PRO A 20 -5.60 -8.39 8.79
CA PRO A 20 -4.93 -8.36 7.51
C PRO A 20 -5.68 -9.33 6.61
N LYS A 21 -6.52 -8.81 5.71
CA LYS A 21 -7.12 -9.62 4.66
C LYS A 21 -6.03 -9.90 3.66
N THR A 22 -5.62 -11.15 3.55
CA THR A 22 -4.76 -11.58 2.44
C THR A 22 -5.56 -11.41 1.16
N VAL A 23 -5.25 -10.37 0.40
CA VAL A 23 -5.86 -10.17 -0.93
C VAL A 23 -5.05 -10.99 -1.92
N HIS A 24 -5.69 -12.00 -2.50
CA HIS A 24 -5.10 -12.78 -3.59
C HIS A 24 -5.27 -12.02 -4.89
N VAL A 25 -4.17 -11.57 -5.48
CA VAL A 25 -4.15 -10.89 -6.79
C VAL A 25 -4.02 -11.95 -7.88
N SER A 26 -4.92 -11.92 -8.87
CA SER A 26 -4.92 -12.80 -10.03
C SER A 26 -4.72 -11.99 -11.31
N PRO A 27 -4.46 -12.63 -12.47
CA PRO A 27 -4.39 -11.90 -13.74
C PRO A 27 -5.66 -11.10 -14.06
N SER A 28 -6.84 -11.61 -13.68
CA SER A 28 -8.10 -10.88 -13.88
C SER A 28 -8.16 -9.58 -13.08
N THR A 29 -7.56 -9.54 -11.88
CA THR A 29 -7.43 -8.31 -11.09
C THR A 29 -6.61 -7.24 -11.82
N CYS A 30 -5.55 -7.63 -12.52
CA CYS A 30 -4.68 -6.69 -13.24
C CYS A 30 -5.32 -6.18 -14.54
N HIS A 31 -6.19 -6.98 -15.18
CA HIS A 31 -6.92 -6.55 -16.37
C HIS A 31 -8.11 -5.63 -16.07
N ASP A 32 -8.67 -5.72 -14.86
CA ASP A 32 -9.69 -4.82 -14.36
C ASP A 32 -9.06 -3.63 -13.64
N ILE A 33 -8.88 -2.53 -14.37
CA ILE A 33 -8.29 -1.29 -13.85
C ILE A 33 -9.05 -0.76 -12.63
N SER A 34 -10.37 -0.88 -12.62
CA SER A 34 -11.19 -0.34 -11.52
C SER A 34 -10.86 -1.09 -10.23
N VAL A 35 -10.83 -2.42 -10.30
CA VAL A 35 -10.47 -3.27 -9.16
C VAL A 35 -9.02 -3.04 -8.74
N PHE A 36 -8.09 -2.93 -9.69
CA PHE A 36 -6.69 -2.63 -9.39
C PHE A 36 -6.55 -1.28 -8.66
N LYS A 37 -7.21 -0.22 -9.14
CA LYS A 37 -7.18 1.10 -8.49
C LYS A 37 -7.81 1.09 -7.11
N ASP A 38 -8.92 0.39 -6.94
CA ASP A 38 -9.55 0.22 -5.63
C ASP A 38 -8.64 -0.50 -4.64
N LEU A 39 -7.91 -1.51 -5.12
CA LEU A 39 -6.91 -2.21 -4.33
C LEU A 39 -5.76 -1.26 -3.93
N MET A 40 -5.18 -0.52 -4.88
CA MET A 40 -4.12 0.46 -4.59
C MET A 40 -4.58 1.52 -3.59
N ASN A 41 -5.82 2.01 -3.74
CA ASN A 41 -6.41 2.95 -2.80
C ASN A 41 -6.55 2.38 -1.38
N GLN A 42 -6.86 1.09 -1.23
CA GLN A 42 -6.91 0.45 0.09
C GLN A 42 -5.53 0.38 0.75
N TYR A 43 -4.48 0.03 -0.02
CA TYR A 43 -3.10 0.02 0.49
C TYR A 43 -2.61 1.43 0.85
N ARG A 44 -2.98 2.45 0.08
CA ARG A 44 -2.63 3.86 0.33
C ARG A 44 -3.26 4.45 1.58
N LYS A 45 -4.39 3.92 2.06
CA LYS A 45 -5.01 4.39 3.32
C LYS A 45 -4.06 4.35 4.51
N LEU A 46 -3.12 3.39 4.54
CA LEU A 46 -2.11 3.33 5.61
C LEU A 46 -1.14 4.51 5.56
N ASP A 47 -0.76 4.97 4.36
CA ASP A 47 0.08 6.15 4.16
C ASP A 47 -0.69 7.44 4.44
N ASP A 48 -1.92 7.56 3.93
CA ASP A 48 -2.76 8.76 4.11
C ASP A 48 -3.11 9.01 5.59
N THR A 49 -3.18 7.94 6.38
CA THR A 49 -3.49 8.01 7.82
C THR A 49 -2.24 8.00 8.70
N ILE A 50 -1.03 8.15 8.14
CA ILE A 50 0.22 8.01 8.88
C ILE A 50 0.29 8.86 10.16
N ASN A 51 -0.12 10.13 10.11
CA ASN A 51 -0.10 11.02 11.28
C ASN A 51 -1.04 10.53 12.38
N MET A 52 -2.26 10.11 12.01
CA MET A 52 -3.22 9.52 12.94
C MET A 52 -2.68 8.23 13.56
N ARG A 53 -2.04 7.38 12.75
CA ARG A 53 -1.44 6.12 13.21
C ARG A 53 -0.29 6.36 14.15
N LEU A 54 0.63 7.27 13.84
CA LEU A 54 1.73 7.67 14.73
C LEU A 54 1.19 8.14 16.08
N ASN A 55 0.24 9.08 16.08
CA ASN A 55 -0.35 9.59 17.32
C ASN A 55 -1.01 8.48 18.14
N ARG A 56 -1.77 7.60 17.47
CA ARG A 56 -2.44 6.46 18.12
C ARG A 56 -1.43 5.46 18.69
N THR A 57 -0.43 5.07 17.91
CA THR A 57 0.57 4.10 18.35
C THR A 57 1.37 4.65 19.52
N THR A 58 1.79 5.92 19.48
CA THR A 58 2.44 6.57 20.63
C THR A 58 1.56 6.58 21.87
N ALA A 59 0.26 6.89 21.75
CA ALA A 59 -0.67 6.81 22.88
C ALA A 59 -0.76 5.39 23.46
N GLN A 60 -0.87 4.38 22.60
CA GLN A 60 -0.92 2.97 23.02
C GLN A 60 0.34 2.53 23.78
N TYR A 61 1.54 2.92 23.33
CA TYR A 61 2.76 2.58 24.07
C TYR A 61 2.88 3.34 25.39
N ARG A 62 2.41 4.60 25.47
CA ARG A 62 2.32 5.36 26.73
C ARG A 62 1.35 4.72 27.72
N ASP A 63 0.21 4.21 27.25
CA ASP A 63 -0.74 3.54 28.14
C ASP A 63 -0.17 2.23 28.69
N ARG A 64 0.51 1.45 27.85
CA ARG A 64 1.24 0.23 28.30
C ARG A 64 2.33 0.53 29.33
N GLU A 65 3.01 1.67 29.22
CA GLU A 65 3.97 2.11 30.23
C GLU A 65 3.28 2.38 31.56
N ARG A 66 2.14 3.09 31.57
CA ARG A 66 1.38 3.35 32.80
C ARG A 66 0.91 2.05 33.47
N GLU A 67 0.58 1.04 32.67
CA GLU A 67 0.18 -0.29 33.15
C GLU A 67 1.38 -1.14 33.63
N GLY A 68 2.63 -0.66 33.46
CA GLY A 68 3.83 -1.39 33.83
C GLY A 68 4.18 -2.55 32.88
N ILE A 69 3.58 -2.60 31.70
CA ILE A 69 3.74 -3.66 30.68
C ILE A 69 4.79 -3.26 29.62
N SER A 70 5.38 -2.06 29.73
CA SER A 70 6.41 -1.59 28.80
C SER A 70 7.74 -2.34 28.94
N GLY A 71 8.39 -2.61 27.79
CA GLY A 71 9.78 -3.04 27.75
C GLY A 71 10.76 -1.92 28.12
N LYS A 72 12.04 -2.26 28.31
CA LYS A 72 13.11 -1.27 28.48
C LYS A 72 13.35 -0.50 27.16
N GLY A 73 13.36 0.83 27.21
CA GLY A 73 13.71 1.69 26.07
C GLY A 73 12.81 2.92 25.97
N ASP A 74 13.16 3.85 25.07
CA ASP A 74 12.32 5.02 24.78
C ASP A 74 11.01 4.61 24.10
N ILE A 75 9.90 5.18 24.56
CA ILE A 75 8.55 4.89 24.07
C ILE A 75 8.34 5.48 22.69
N GLU A 76 8.88 6.66 22.44
CA GLU A 76 8.75 7.30 21.14
C GLU A 76 9.50 6.49 20.09
N GLU A 77 10.71 6.02 20.40
CA GLU A 77 11.47 5.09 19.56
C GLU A 77 10.71 3.77 19.30
N GLN A 78 10.13 3.14 20.32
CA GLN A 78 9.34 1.90 20.16
C GLN A 78 8.11 2.11 19.26
N ALA A 79 7.41 3.23 19.43
CA ALA A 79 6.25 3.57 18.61
C ALA A 79 6.65 3.82 17.15
N CYS A 80 7.74 4.58 16.93
CA CYS A 80 8.31 4.82 15.60
C CYS A 80 8.75 3.51 14.93
N ALA A 81 9.44 2.63 15.64
CA ALA A 81 9.85 1.32 15.14
C ALA A 81 8.67 0.44 14.73
N HIS A 82 7.57 0.48 15.49
CA HIS A 82 6.35 -0.24 15.15
C HIS A 82 5.72 0.29 13.85
N VAL A 83 5.50 1.60 13.76
CA VAL A 83 4.89 2.20 12.57
C VAL A 83 5.79 2.03 11.35
N TRP A 84 7.12 2.14 11.50
CA TRP A 84 8.07 1.93 10.42
C TRP A 84 7.96 0.53 9.80
N ARG A 85 7.92 -0.51 10.64
CA ARG A 85 7.73 -1.89 10.16
C ARG A 85 6.42 -2.07 9.39
N GLU A 86 5.34 -1.44 9.84
CA GLU A 86 4.06 -1.50 9.15
C GLU A 86 4.09 -0.77 7.79
N LEU A 87 4.76 0.37 7.71
CA LEU A 87 4.95 1.10 6.44
C LEU A 87 5.76 0.27 5.45
N VAL A 88 6.92 -0.26 5.88
CA VAL A 88 7.78 -1.10 5.05
C VAL A 88 7.04 -2.33 4.53
N ALA A 89 6.34 -3.05 5.41
CA ALA A 89 5.56 -4.22 5.02
C ALA A 89 4.44 -3.86 4.01
N ASN A 90 3.81 -2.68 4.17
CA ASN A 90 2.79 -2.19 3.25
C ASN A 90 3.38 -1.81 1.88
N TRP A 91 4.51 -1.10 1.86
CA TRP A 91 5.19 -0.68 0.64
C TRP A 91 5.72 -1.88 -0.14
N SER A 92 6.29 -2.89 0.53
CA SER A 92 6.71 -4.12 -0.15
C SER A 92 5.53 -4.81 -0.82
N ARG A 93 4.44 -5.05 -0.09
CA ARG A 93 3.25 -5.71 -0.66
C ARG A 93 2.68 -4.94 -1.84
N ARG A 94 2.61 -3.62 -1.74
CA ARG A 94 2.09 -2.78 -2.82
C ARG A 94 3.00 -2.82 -4.05
N LYS A 95 4.32 -2.73 -3.85
CA LYS A 95 5.31 -2.88 -4.91
C LYS A 95 5.17 -4.23 -5.62
N ASP A 96 5.10 -5.33 -4.88
CA ASP A 96 4.94 -6.68 -5.43
C ASP A 96 3.68 -6.79 -6.30
N ILE A 97 2.56 -6.19 -5.87
CA ILE A 97 1.30 -6.18 -6.63
C ILE A 97 1.44 -5.38 -7.93
N VAL A 98 2.07 -4.20 -7.87
CA VAL A 98 2.26 -3.35 -9.06
C VAL A 98 3.18 -4.06 -10.06
N GLU A 99 4.31 -4.60 -9.61
CA GLU A 99 5.26 -5.33 -10.47
C GLU A 99 4.62 -6.58 -11.10
N TYR A 100 3.84 -7.34 -10.32
CA TYR A 100 3.06 -8.46 -10.85
C TYR A 100 2.07 -8.01 -11.92
N CYS A 101 1.28 -6.96 -11.66
CA CYS A 101 0.31 -6.50 -12.64
C CYS A 101 0.95 -5.89 -13.89
N VAL A 102 2.09 -5.21 -13.77
CA VAL A 102 2.91 -4.78 -14.91
C VAL A 102 3.29 -5.97 -15.78
N ALA A 103 3.83 -7.04 -15.18
CA ALA A 103 4.21 -8.23 -15.93
C ALA A 103 3.02 -8.89 -16.66
N VAL A 104 1.87 -9.00 -15.99
CA VAL A 104 0.64 -9.57 -16.56
C VAL A 104 0.15 -8.77 -17.77
N VAL A 105 0.07 -7.43 -17.66
CA VAL A 105 -0.44 -6.61 -18.78
C VAL A 105 0.55 -6.51 -19.92
N ASP A 106 1.86 -6.56 -19.65
CA ASP A 106 2.91 -6.60 -20.67
C ASP A 106 2.80 -7.91 -21.47
N GLN A 107 2.74 -9.05 -20.79
CA GLN A 107 2.56 -10.35 -21.44
C GLN A 107 1.28 -10.40 -22.28
N SER A 108 0.14 -9.95 -21.72
CA SER A 108 -1.14 -9.97 -22.43
C SER A 108 -1.14 -9.10 -23.70
N LEU A 109 -0.42 -7.98 -23.66
CA LEU A 109 -0.34 -7.07 -24.78
C LEU A 109 0.57 -7.61 -25.88
N ASP A 110 1.67 -8.28 -25.52
CA ASP A 110 2.55 -8.95 -26.48
C ASP A 110 1.87 -10.15 -27.16
N GLU A 111 1.14 -10.98 -26.42
CA GLU A 111 0.34 -12.08 -26.99
C GLU A 111 -0.72 -11.58 -27.99
N LYS A 112 -1.40 -10.48 -27.67
CA LYS A 112 -2.39 -9.85 -28.57
C LYS A 112 -1.72 -9.24 -29.80
N ARG A 113 -0.55 -8.61 -29.66
CA ARG A 113 0.21 -8.07 -30.79
C ARG A 113 0.63 -9.19 -31.75
N GLN A 114 1.13 -10.31 -31.24
CA GLN A 114 1.51 -11.47 -32.06
C GLN A 114 0.30 -12.08 -32.78
N SER A 115 -0.81 -12.29 -32.07
CA SER A 115 -2.05 -12.83 -32.63
C SER A 115 -2.60 -11.99 -33.79
N LEU A 116 -2.43 -10.67 -33.72
CA LEU A 116 -2.89 -9.74 -34.75
C LEU A 116 -1.96 -9.63 -35.94
N GLN A 117 -0.66 -9.88 -35.78
CA GLN A 117 0.27 -10.02 -36.91
C GLN A 117 0.00 -11.30 -37.72
N SER A 118 -0.55 -12.34 -37.08
CA SER A 118 -0.97 -13.58 -37.75
C SER A 118 -2.39 -13.55 -38.34
N ALA A 119 -3.20 -12.53 -38.01
CA ALA A 119 -4.56 -12.40 -38.53
C ALA A 119 -4.53 -11.69 -39.89
N GLY A 120 -5.12 -12.34 -40.92
CA GLY A 120 -5.04 -11.92 -42.32
C GLY A 120 -5.66 -10.55 -42.69
N ASP A 121 -5.91 -10.36 -43.98
CA ASP A 121 -6.00 -9.02 -44.61
C ASP A 121 -7.39 -8.34 -44.59
N ASP A 122 -8.31 -8.76 -43.71
CA ASP A 122 -9.62 -8.10 -43.60
C ASP A 122 -9.52 -6.72 -42.90
N ALA A 123 -9.66 -5.66 -43.69
CA ALA A 123 -9.60 -4.26 -43.23
C ALA A 123 -10.64 -3.89 -42.15
N SER A 124 -11.78 -4.58 -42.07
CA SER A 124 -12.77 -4.37 -41.00
C SER A 124 -12.30 -4.99 -39.69
N ALA A 125 -11.85 -6.25 -39.74
CA ALA A 125 -11.28 -6.96 -38.60
C ALA A 125 -10.01 -6.27 -38.06
N GLN A 126 -9.12 -5.79 -38.94
CA GLN A 126 -7.91 -5.06 -38.56
C GLN A 126 -8.21 -3.76 -37.80
N ARG A 127 -9.26 -3.01 -38.19
CA ARG A 127 -9.66 -1.78 -37.47
C ARG A 127 -10.16 -2.10 -36.05
N LYS A 128 -11.00 -3.12 -35.91
CA LYS A 128 -11.50 -3.57 -34.60
C LYS A 128 -10.35 -4.05 -33.70
N ALA A 129 -9.43 -4.82 -34.27
CA ALA A 129 -8.22 -5.29 -33.62
C ALA A 129 -7.33 -4.16 -33.09
N LYS A 130 -7.07 -3.14 -33.92
CA LYS A 130 -6.31 -1.95 -33.52
C LYS A 130 -6.98 -1.19 -32.37
N GLY A 131 -8.31 -1.08 -32.38
CA GLY A 131 -9.07 -0.45 -31.28
C GLY A 131 -8.91 -1.21 -29.95
N ILE A 132 -8.94 -2.54 -29.99
CA ILE A 132 -8.70 -3.37 -28.81
C ILE A 132 -7.26 -3.22 -28.31
N LEU A 133 -6.26 -3.23 -29.21
CA LEU A 133 -4.87 -3.00 -28.83
C LEU A 133 -4.65 -1.65 -28.17
N TYR A 134 -5.22 -0.58 -28.74
CA TYR A 134 -5.11 0.75 -28.16
C TYR A 134 -5.72 0.80 -26.75
N ALA A 135 -6.89 0.18 -26.56
CA ALA A 135 -7.49 0.09 -25.23
C ALA A 135 -6.57 -0.62 -24.23
N GLU A 136 -5.96 -1.75 -24.60
CA GLU A 136 -5.01 -2.48 -23.74
C GLU A 136 -3.73 -1.68 -23.49
N GLU A 137 -3.22 -0.92 -24.46
CA GLU A 137 -2.04 -0.08 -24.29
C GLU A 137 -2.30 1.07 -23.32
N VAL A 138 -3.50 1.66 -23.36
CA VAL A 138 -3.94 2.62 -22.35
C VAL A 138 -3.97 1.97 -20.96
N LYS A 139 -4.43 0.72 -20.84
CA LYS A 139 -4.42 0.01 -19.55
C LYS A 139 -3.01 -0.21 -19.04
N ARG A 140 -2.13 -0.71 -19.91
CA ARG A 140 -0.71 -0.90 -19.63
C ARG A 140 -0.10 0.38 -19.09
N ASN A 141 -0.28 1.49 -19.80
CA ASN A 141 0.28 2.78 -19.39
C ASN A 141 -0.25 3.23 -18.03
N GLN A 142 -1.52 3.00 -17.72
CA GLN A 142 -2.08 3.33 -16.40
C GLN A 142 -1.44 2.52 -15.27
N ILE A 143 -1.16 1.23 -15.48
CA ILE A 143 -0.53 0.38 -14.47
C ILE A 143 0.97 0.70 -14.36
N HIS A 144 1.67 0.97 -15.47
CA HIS A 144 3.07 1.41 -15.44
C HIS A 144 3.24 2.74 -14.70
N ASN A 145 2.32 3.68 -14.90
CA ASN A 145 2.33 4.95 -14.17
C ASN A 145 2.18 4.75 -12.66
N GLU A 146 1.63 3.64 -12.20
CA GLU A 146 1.51 3.33 -10.77
C GLU A 146 2.88 3.19 -10.10
N LEU A 147 3.93 2.76 -10.81
CA LEU A 147 5.30 2.73 -10.26
C LEU A 147 5.82 4.12 -9.87
N ALA A 148 5.48 5.14 -10.68
CA ALA A 148 5.82 6.52 -10.39
C ALA A 148 4.96 7.07 -9.23
N VAL A 149 3.66 6.79 -9.24
CA VAL A 149 2.75 7.16 -8.14
C VAL A 149 3.21 6.55 -6.83
N GLU A 150 3.65 5.28 -6.84
CA GLU A 150 4.16 4.58 -5.67
C GLU A 150 5.36 5.31 -5.06
N THR A 151 6.29 5.73 -5.90
CA THR A 151 7.47 6.47 -5.47
C THR A 151 7.09 7.79 -4.79
N ILE A 152 6.12 8.53 -5.36
CA ILE A 152 5.64 9.80 -4.82
C ILE A 152 4.96 9.59 -3.46
N ILE A 153 4.06 8.62 -3.36
CA ILE A 153 3.29 8.35 -2.13
C ILE A 153 4.23 7.89 -1.02
N ARG A 154 5.17 6.99 -1.33
CA ARG A 154 6.20 6.52 -0.39
C ARG A 154 7.01 7.69 0.17
N LYS A 155 7.49 8.59 -0.70
CA LYS A 155 8.26 9.77 -0.28
C LYS A 155 7.46 10.66 0.66
N ARG A 156 6.20 10.96 0.34
CA ARG A 156 5.32 11.78 1.19
C ARG A 156 5.09 11.13 2.56
N ALA A 157 4.83 9.83 2.60
CA ALA A 157 4.64 9.09 3.83
C ALA A 157 5.93 9.09 4.69
N TYR A 158 7.08 8.89 4.06
CA TYR A 158 8.38 8.97 4.72
C TYR A 158 8.67 10.36 5.30
N GLU A 159 8.39 11.43 4.57
CA GLU A 159 8.57 12.81 5.07
C GLU A 159 7.68 13.09 6.30
N ALA A 160 6.42 12.64 6.25
CA ALA A 160 5.51 12.73 7.39
C ALA A 160 6.02 11.92 8.60
N PHE A 161 6.54 10.71 8.34
CA PHE A 161 7.17 9.88 9.37
C PHE A 161 8.36 10.59 10.03
N ARG A 162 9.30 11.11 9.23
CA ARG A 162 10.53 11.79 9.70
C ARG A 162 10.22 13.04 10.53
N THR A 163 9.13 13.73 10.23
CA THR A 163 8.69 14.90 11.00
C THR A 163 8.37 14.55 12.46
N ARG A 164 7.78 13.37 12.70
CA ARG A 164 7.45 12.89 14.06
C ARG A 164 8.57 12.07 14.70
N CYS A 165 9.26 11.27 13.90
CA CYS A 165 10.30 10.32 14.31
C CYS A 165 11.69 10.81 13.89
N ARG A 166 12.08 12.03 14.35
CA ARG A 166 13.26 12.75 13.85
C ARG A 166 14.59 12.01 14.09
N TYR A 167 14.72 11.35 15.24
CA TYR A 167 15.93 10.64 15.67
C TYR A 167 15.85 9.13 15.47
N PHE A 168 14.74 8.64 14.94
CA PHE A 168 14.59 7.23 14.65
C PHE A 168 15.47 6.83 13.47
N GLU A 169 16.17 5.71 13.62
CA GLU A 169 16.79 4.98 12.53
C GLU A 169 16.40 3.50 12.61
N PRO A 170 16.10 2.85 11.48
CA PRO A 170 15.80 1.43 11.49
C PRO A 170 17.02 0.61 11.96
N PRO A 171 16.82 -0.42 12.80
CA PRO A 171 17.89 -1.28 13.27
C PRO A 171 18.66 -1.92 12.10
N THR A 172 19.98 -2.05 12.24
CA THR A 172 20.84 -2.68 11.21
C THR A 172 20.51 -4.15 10.96
N SER A 173 19.83 -4.80 11.91
CA SER A 173 19.34 -6.17 11.77
C SER A 173 18.20 -6.31 10.76
N ASP A 174 17.45 -5.23 10.51
CA ASP A 174 16.33 -5.23 9.57
C ASP A 174 16.78 -4.71 8.19
N VAL A 175 17.41 -5.61 7.44
CA VAL A 175 18.01 -5.31 6.14
C VAL A 175 16.97 -4.80 5.14
N GLU A 176 15.76 -5.37 5.16
CA GLU A 176 14.69 -4.95 4.26
C GLU A 176 14.21 -3.54 4.60
N ALA A 177 13.90 -3.28 5.87
CA ALA A 177 13.50 -1.96 6.31
C ALA A 177 14.58 -0.90 6.07
N ARG A 178 15.86 -1.28 6.14
CA ARG A 178 16.98 -0.39 5.81
C ARG A 178 17.06 -0.10 4.31
N LYS A 179 16.85 -1.09 3.43
CA LYS A 179 16.75 -0.84 1.98
C LYS A 179 15.67 0.17 1.65
N TRP A 180 14.52 0.08 2.32
CA TRP A 180 13.45 1.05 2.15
C TRP A 180 13.81 2.43 2.70
N TRP A 181 14.56 2.49 3.80
CA TRP A 181 15.06 3.75 4.36
C TRP A 181 16.03 4.49 3.42
N ASP A 182 16.95 3.75 2.80
CA ASP A 182 17.99 4.32 1.94
C ASP A 182 17.50 4.63 0.51
N SER A 183 16.29 4.20 0.14
CA SER A 183 15.72 4.32 -1.23
C SER A 183 14.62 5.37 -1.38
N VAL A 184 14.50 6.29 -0.42
CA VAL A 184 13.54 7.42 -0.46
C VAL A 184 14.23 8.73 -0.82
#